data_AF-A0A8T4REX4-F1
#
_entry.id   AF-A0A8T4REX4-F1
#
_cell.length_a   1.000
_cell.length_b   1.000
_cell.length_c   1.000
_cell.angle_alpha   90.00
_cell.angle_beta   90.00
_cell.angle_gamma   90.00
#
_symmetry.space_group_name_H-M   'P 1'
#
loop_
_entity.id
_entity.type
_entity.pdbx_description
1 polymer ?
#
loop_
_entity_poly.entity_id
_entity_poly.type
_entity_poly.pdbx_seq_one_letter_code
_entity_poly.pdbx_strand_id
1 'polypeptide(L)'
;MKQKKQQRFRQIAMIIFLVLIVLGFTIPGFLNPPDSVVQIAEPRLCHTDVDCYLFCDETPKEVLCSQNLCQQNSCEEASYYAFKETPLQFSLMVELENETLSLQNRSSSQNLFVTFNDPTVSLFSSGLLTLQHVLEKAGMQLTAPCLVVDAVRYCEDDGTTLQILVNGNQTFSYGNYVPKEGDAVKIELKRKTDQKE
;
A
#
# COMPACT_ATOMS: atom_id res chain seq x y z
N MET A 1 31.93 50.34 -35.54
CA MET A 1 32.19 48.93 -35.94
C MET A 1 32.17 47.91 -34.78
N LYS A 2 32.49 48.28 -33.52
CA LYS A 2 32.52 47.35 -32.37
C LYS A 2 31.14 46.82 -31.93
N GLN A 3 30.09 47.65 -31.94
CA GLN A 3 28.75 47.24 -31.50
C GLN A 3 28.11 46.14 -32.38
N LYS A 4 28.26 46.19 -33.71
CA LYS A 4 27.75 45.15 -34.63
C LYS A 4 28.39 43.78 -34.42
N LYS A 5 29.67 43.72 -34.03
CA LYS A 5 30.37 42.46 -33.72
C LYS A 5 29.85 41.82 -32.43
N GLN A 6 29.57 42.64 -31.41
CA GLN A 6 29.08 42.17 -30.11
C GLN A 6 27.65 41.63 -30.20
N GLN A 7 26.80 42.25 -31.03
CA GLN A 7 25.42 41.81 -31.25
C GLN A 7 25.36 40.48 -32.02
N ARG A 8 26.24 40.28 -33.02
CA ARG A 8 26.37 39.00 -33.74
C ARG A 8 26.95 37.89 -32.86
N PHE A 9 27.92 38.19 -32.01
CA PHE A 9 28.47 37.22 -31.06
C PHE A 9 27.42 36.73 -30.06
N ARG A 10 26.57 37.64 -29.55
CA ARG A 10 25.49 37.29 -28.62
C ARG A 10 24.42 36.41 -29.28
N GLN A 11 24.11 36.64 -30.56
CA GLN A 11 23.21 35.77 -31.33
C GLN A 11 23.82 34.38 -31.57
N ILE A 12 25.10 34.30 -31.95
CA ILE A 12 25.78 33.02 -32.16
C ILE A 12 25.88 32.22 -30.86
N ALA A 13 26.22 32.87 -29.74
CA ALA A 13 26.26 32.22 -28.43
C ALA A 13 24.89 31.70 -27.99
N MET A 14 23.81 32.47 -28.26
CA MET A 14 22.45 32.03 -27.93
C MET A 14 22.03 30.82 -28.77
N ILE A 15 22.38 30.79 -30.06
CA ILE A 15 22.11 29.64 -30.94
C ILE A 15 22.88 28.40 -30.48
N ILE A 16 24.16 28.53 -30.14
CA ILE A 16 24.97 27.41 -29.62
C ILE A 16 24.37 26.86 -28.31
N PHE A 17 23.94 27.74 -27.41
CA PHE A 17 23.31 27.34 -26.15
C PHE A 17 21.99 26.59 -26.39
N LEU A 18 21.19 27.04 -27.35
CA LEU A 18 19.93 26.41 -27.73
C LEU A 18 20.16 25.02 -28.35
N VAL A 19 21.19 24.88 -29.19
CA VAL A 19 21.58 23.58 -29.76
C VAL A 19 22.08 22.63 -28.67
N LEU A 20 22.85 23.11 -27.69
CA LEU A 20 23.31 22.28 -26.56
C LEU A 20 22.16 21.81 -25.67
N ILE A 21 21.16 22.66 -25.43
CA ILE A 21 19.94 22.26 -24.70
C ILE A 21 19.19 21.17 -25.49
N VAL A 22 18.95 21.38 -26.78
CA VAL A 22 18.25 20.40 -27.61
C VAL A 22 19.02 19.08 -27.67
N LEU A 23 20.35 19.09 -27.83
CA LEU A 23 21.18 17.87 -27.77
C LEU A 23 21.13 17.19 -26.39
N GLY A 24 21.09 17.96 -25.30
CA GLY A 24 20.94 17.44 -23.94
C GLY A 24 19.60 16.75 -23.67
N PHE A 25 18.53 17.16 -24.36
CA PHE A 25 17.20 16.55 -24.23
C PHE A 25 16.85 15.52 -25.32
N THR A 26 17.58 15.49 -26.45
CA THR A 26 17.29 14.59 -27.59
C THR A 26 18.21 13.38 -27.68
N ILE A 27 19.28 13.31 -26.88
CA ILE A 27 20.12 12.11 -26.77
C ILE A 27 19.79 11.39 -25.46
N PRO A 28 18.89 10.38 -25.49
CA PRO A 28 18.72 9.52 -24.34
C PRO A 28 20.04 8.76 -24.12
N GLY A 29 20.68 8.97 -22.96
CA GLY A 29 21.80 8.13 -22.49
C GLY A 29 23.16 8.81 -22.26
N PHE A 30 23.32 10.14 -22.42
CA PHE A 30 24.64 10.78 -22.23
C PHE A 30 25.04 11.02 -20.76
N LEU A 31 24.17 10.72 -19.79
CA LEU A 31 24.42 10.82 -18.34
C LEU A 31 24.28 9.50 -17.58
N ASN A 32 24.32 8.35 -18.27
CA ASN A 32 24.30 7.05 -17.58
C ASN A 32 25.72 6.48 -17.50
N PRO A 33 26.29 6.26 -16.31
CA PRO A 33 27.47 5.40 -16.17
C PRO A 33 27.14 3.98 -16.66
N PRO A 34 28.14 3.18 -17.08
CA PRO A 34 27.91 1.85 -17.60
C PRO A 34 27.44 0.92 -16.48
N ASP A 35 26.53 0.01 -16.83
CA ASP A 35 26.21 -1.22 -16.10
C ASP A 35 25.58 -1.07 -14.70
N SER A 36 24.35 -0.59 -14.70
CA SER A 36 23.33 -1.23 -13.86
C SER A 36 22.06 -1.39 -14.69
N VAL A 37 22.02 -2.45 -15.49
CA VAL A 37 20.73 -3.03 -15.85
C VAL A 37 20.09 -3.35 -14.50
N VAL A 38 19.14 -2.54 -14.05
CA VAL A 38 18.31 -2.88 -12.91
C VAL A 38 17.67 -4.20 -13.31
N GLN A 39 18.16 -5.31 -12.77
CA GLN A 39 17.50 -6.60 -12.91
C GLN A 39 16.16 -6.44 -12.20
N ILE A 40 15.13 -6.14 -12.98
CA ILE A 40 13.76 -6.15 -12.49
C ILE A 40 13.46 -7.64 -12.30
N ALA A 41 13.45 -8.07 -11.04
CA ALA A 41 13.07 -9.44 -10.71
C ALA A 41 11.63 -9.69 -11.17
N GLU A 42 11.37 -10.89 -11.69
CA GLU A 42 10.04 -11.24 -12.17
C GLU A 42 9.02 -11.22 -11.01
N PRO A 43 7.82 -10.65 -11.22
CA PRO A 43 6.79 -10.63 -10.19
C PRO A 43 6.39 -12.04 -9.78
N ARG A 44 6.41 -12.31 -8.47
CA ARG A 44 6.01 -13.61 -7.91
C ARG A 44 4.57 -13.56 -7.43
N LEU A 45 3.78 -14.54 -7.86
CA LEU A 45 2.41 -14.75 -7.37
C LEU A 45 2.43 -15.38 -5.98
N CYS A 46 1.44 -15.05 -5.17
CA CYS A 46 1.28 -15.62 -3.83
C CYS A 46 -0.19 -15.75 -3.46
N HIS A 47 -0.48 -16.65 -2.54
CA HIS A 47 -1.77 -16.73 -1.87
C HIS A 47 -1.67 -16.26 -0.42
N THR A 48 -0.54 -16.56 0.22
CA THR A 48 -0.24 -16.22 1.63
C THR A 48 1.20 -15.71 1.77
N ASP A 49 1.58 -15.23 2.95
CA ASP A 49 2.91 -14.65 3.16
C ASP A 49 4.04 -15.69 3.06
N VAL A 50 3.76 -16.96 3.40
CA VAL A 50 4.77 -18.03 3.30
C VAL A 50 5.16 -18.35 1.86
N ASP A 51 4.34 -17.98 0.87
CA ASP A 51 4.67 -18.14 -0.55
C ASP A 51 5.75 -17.14 -1.01
N CYS A 52 5.96 -16.07 -0.24
CA CYS A 52 6.82 -14.95 -0.64
C CYS A 52 8.23 -14.97 -0.03
N TYR A 53 8.68 -16.06 0.58
CA TYR A 53 10.00 -16.10 1.22
C TYR A 53 11.14 -15.75 0.24
N LEU A 54 12.16 -15.07 0.77
CA LEU A 54 13.44 -14.85 0.12
C LEU A 54 14.54 -15.44 1.00
N PHE A 55 15.62 -15.91 0.38
CA PHE A 55 16.84 -16.26 1.09
C PHE A 55 17.88 -15.19 0.77
N CYS A 56 18.16 -14.32 1.74
CA CYS A 56 19.14 -13.25 1.63
C CYS A 56 20.30 -13.56 2.57
N ASP A 57 21.51 -13.71 2.05
CA ASP A 57 22.70 -14.07 2.83
C ASP A 57 22.47 -15.27 3.77
N GLU A 58 21.87 -16.33 3.24
CA GLU A 58 21.52 -17.57 3.96
C GLU A 58 20.48 -17.40 5.09
N THR A 59 19.89 -16.22 5.24
CA THR A 59 18.79 -15.96 6.17
C THR A 59 17.44 -15.91 5.44
N PRO A 60 16.40 -16.59 5.96
CA PRO A 60 15.06 -16.43 5.42
C PRO A 60 14.57 -15.01 5.72
N LYS A 61 13.92 -14.40 4.75
CA LYS A 61 13.32 -13.07 4.84
C LYS A 61 11.85 -13.16 4.47
N GLU A 62 10.99 -12.77 5.40
CA GLU A 62 9.55 -12.70 5.21
C GLU A 62 9.20 -11.52 4.32
N VAL A 63 8.28 -11.75 3.39
CA VAL A 63 7.80 -10.73 2.46
C VAL A 63 6.28 -10.77 2.45
N LEU A 64 5.68 -9.59 2.49
CA LEU A 64 4.23 -9.46 2.44
C LEU A 64 3.69 -9.94 1.09
N CYS A 65 2.75 -10.87 1.14
CA CYS A 65 1.85 -11.16 0.02
C CYS A 65 0.72 -10.14 0.02
N SER A 66 0.54 -9.37 -1.05
CA SER A 66 -0.54 -8.38 -1.15
C SER A 66 -1.07 -8.38 -2.59
N GLN A 67 -2.39 -8.34 -2.76
CA GLN A 67 -3.02 -8.43 -4.08
C GLN A 67 -2.56 -9.63 -4.92
N ASN A 68 -2.30 -10.77 -4.26
CA ASN A 68 -1.74 -11.99 -4.86
C ASN A 68 -0.33 -11.83 -5.46
N LEU A 69 0.43 -10.82 -5.03
CA LEU A 69 1.81 -10.57 -5.44
C LEU A 69 2.73 -10.41 -4.24
N CYS A 70 3.95 -10.91 -4.36
CA CYS A 70 5.00 -10.65 -3.39
C CYS A 70 5.48 -9.20 -3.55
N GLN A 71 5.42 -8.43 -2.46
CA GLN A 71 5.81 -7.02 -2.44
C GLN A 71 7.32 -6.81 -2.67
N GLN A 72 8.12 -7.87 -2.50
CA GLN A 72 9.55 -7.88 -2.75
C GLN A 72 9.92 -9.17 -3.50
N ASN A 73 10.64 -9.05 -4.62
CA ASN A 73 11.00 -10.18 -5.48
C ASN A 73 12.51 -10.51 -5.46
N SER A 74 13.33 -9.61 -4.92
CA SER A 74 14.78 -9.78 -4.79
C SER A 74 15.29 -9.20 -3.47
N CYS A 75 16.50 -9.58 -3.03
CA CYS A 75 17.07 -9.11 -1.77
C CYS A 75 17.55 -7.65 -1.85
N GLU A 76 17.83 -7.18 -3.06
CA GLU A 76 18.30 -5.84 -3.42
C GLU A 76 17.18 -4.79 -3.41
N GLU A 77 15.93 -5.23 -3.54
CA GLU A 77 14.76 -4.37 -3.44
C GLU A 77 14.51 -3.87 -2.00
N ALA A 78 14.14 -2.60 -1.87
CA ALA A 78 13.69 -2.05 -0.60
C ALA A 78 12.36 -2.68 -0.17
N SER A 79 12.26 -3.06 1.10
CA SER A 79 10.99 -3.53 1.67
C SER A 79 10.17 -2.34 2.18
N TYR A 80 8.98 -2.12 1.61
CA TYR A 80 8.03 -1.14 2.13
C TYR A 80 7.36 -1.58 3.43
N TYR A 81 7.35 -2.90 3.69
CA TYR A 81 6.67 -3.54 4.80
C TYR A 81 7.61 -4.53 5.49
N ALA A 82 8.76 -4.07 6.00
CA ALA A 82 9.71 -4.98 6.60
C ALA A 82 9.10 -5.66 7.84
N PHE A 83 9.30 -6.98 7.95
CA PHE A 83 8.79 -7.76 9.07
C PHE A 83 9.37 -7.29 10.41
N LYS A 84 8.57 -7.40 11.47
CA LYS A 84 8.98 -7.01 12.84
C LYS A 84 8.47 -8.03 13.84
N GLU A 85 9.38 -8.60 14.63
CA GLU A 85 9.05 -9.65 15.61
C GLU A 85 8.09 -9.19 16.71
N THR A 86 8.22 -7.95 17.18
CA THR A 86 7.30 -7.37 18.16
C THR A 86 6.11 -6.76 17.42
N PRO A 87 4.91 -7.36 17.53
CA PRO A 87 3.75 -6.86 16.81
C PRO A 87 3.26 -5.56 17.44
N LEU A 88 2.64 -4.74 16.60
CA LEU A 88 1.71 -3.72 17.04
C LEU A 88 0.34 -4.38 17.27
N GLN A 89 -0.35 -4.02 18.35
CA GLN A 89 -1.67 -4.55 18.67
C GLN A 89 -2.74 -3.46 18.61
N PHE A 90 -3.88 -3.79 18.01
CA PHE A 90 -5.07 -2.96 17.97
C PHE A 90 -6.32 -3.84 17.92
N SER A 91 -7.50 -3.27 18.12
CA SER A 91 -8.77 -3.99 17.94
C SER A 91 -9.42 -3.64 16.61
N LEU A 92 -9.96 -4.65 15.94
CA LEU A 92 -10.69 -4.51 14.69
C LEU A 92 -12.01 -5.29 14.78
N MET A 93 -13.11 -4.60 14.51
CA MET A 93 -14.42 -5.21 14.38
C MET A 93 -15.05 -4.84 13.04
N VAL A 94 -15.68 -5.80 12.38
CA VAL A 94 -16.42 -5.60 11.14
C VAL A 94 -17.86 -6.05 11.39
N GLU A 95 -18.79 -5.10 11.34
CA GLU A 95 -20.21 -5.31 11.59
C GLU A 95 -21.02 -4.98 10.34
N LEU A 96 -21.66 -5.99 9.74
CA LEU A 96 -22.46 -5.85 8.53
C LEU A 96 -23.88 -6.29 8.85
N GLU A 97 -24.87 -5.43 8.61
CA GLU A 97 -26.29 -5.76 8.79
C GLU A 97 -26.63 -6.30 10.20
N ASN A 98 -25.96 -5.79 11.24
CA ASN A 98 -26.03 -6.22 12.65
C ASN A 98 -25.40 -7.60 12.96
N GLU A 99 -24.58 -8.14 12.05
CA GLU A 99 -23.76 -9.32 12.29
C GLU A 99 -22.28 -8.93 12.40
N THR A 100 -21.62 -9.35 13.48
CA THR A 100 -20.18 -9.21 13.63
C THR A 100 -19.48 -10.36 12.93
N LEU A 101 -18.64 -10.05 11.94
CA LEU A 101 -17.83 -11.04 11.24
C LEU A 101 -16.64 -11.46 12.10
N SER A 102 -16.41 -12.77 12.23
CA SER A 102 -15.15 -13.29 12.78
C SER A 102 -14.04 -13.19 11.72
N LEU A 103 -12.98 -12.44 12.01
CA LEU A 103 -11.84 -12.29 11.11
C LEU A 103 -10.86 -13.46 11.28
N GLN A 104 -10.76 -14.01 12.49
CA GLN A 104 -9.92 -15.16 12.79
C GLN A 104 -10.27 -16.37 11.90
N ASN A 105 -11.56 -16.67 11.73
CA ASN A 105 -12.02 -17.80 10.91
C ASN A 105 -11.82 -17.59 9.40
N ARG A 106 -11.50 -16.36 8.98
CA ARG A 106 -11.34 -15.97 7.57
C ARG A 106 -9.90 -15.80 7.14
N SER A 107 -8.95 -15.86 8.07
CA SER A 107 -7.52 -15.74 7.79
C SER A 107 -6.83 -17.09 7.77
N SER A 108 -5.74 -17.18 7.00
CA SER A 108 -4.82 -18.32 7.05
C SER A 108 -3.82 -18.15 8.19
N SER A 109 -3.39 -19.27 8.81
CA SER A 109 -2.25 -19.30 9.73
C SER A 109 -0.90 -19.06 9.04
N GLN A 110 -0.89 -19.07 7.71
CA GLN A 110 0.27 -18.75 6.87
C GLN A 110 0.38 -17.24 6.56
N ASN A 111 -0.52 -16.42 7.10
CA ASN A 111 -0.38 -14.96 7.08
C ASN A 111 0.53 -14.55 8.24
N LEU A 112 1.78 -14.21 7.92
CA LEU A 112 2.81 -13.89 8.90
C LEU A 112 2.70 -12.43 9.36
N PHE A 113 2.28 -11.53 8.48
CA PHE A 113 2.27 -10.08 8.78
C PHE A 113 1.08 -9.65 9.62
N VAL A 114 0.01 -10.45 9.65
CA VAL A 114 -1.23 -10.13 10.35
C VAL A 114 -1.79 -11.40 10.98
N THR A 115 -2.07 -11.36 12.27
CA THR A 115 -2.76 -12.43 12.99
C THR A 115 -4.02 -11.88 13.65
N PHE A 116 -5.13 -12.58 13.46
CA PHE A 116 -6.42 -12.26 14.06
C PHE A 116 -6.70 -13.16 15.26
N ASN A 117 -7.00 -12.54 16.40
CA ASN A 117 -7.49 -13.17 17.62
C ASN A 117 -8.65 -12.31 18.15
N ASP A 118 -9.80 -12.43 17.48
CA ASP A 118 -10.91 -11.47 17.55
C ASP A 118 -11.24 -11.02 18.99
N PRO A 119 -11.42 -9.71 19.25
CA PRO A 119 -11.32 -8.59 18.31
C PRO A 119 -9.89 -8.06 18.12
N THR A 120 -8.89 -8.68 18.76
CA THR A 120 -7.50 -8.22 18.74
C THR A 120 -6.78 -8.63 17.46
N VAL A 121 -6.06 -7.70 16.86
CA VAL A 121 -5.21 -7.92 15.68
C VAL A 121 -3.76 -7.63 16.04
N SER A 122 -2.88 -8.56 15.70
CA SER A 122 -1.43 -8.40 15.82
C SER A 122 -0.83 -8.14 14.44
N LEU A 123 -0.05 -7.07 14.31
CA LEU A 123 0.55 -6.61 13.05
C LEU A 123 2.07 -6.64 13.15
N PHE A 124 2.72 -7.50 12.37
CA PHE A 124 4.16 -7.78 12.41
C PHE A 124 4.90 -7.04 11.30
N SER A 125 4.77 -5.72 11.26
CA SER A 125 5.47 -4.88 10.29
C SER A 125 6.03 -3.63 10.94
N SER A 126 7.22 -3.23 10.50
CA SER A 126 7.81 -1.92 10.80
C SER A 126 7.37 -0.83 9.81
N GLY A 127 6.70 -1.20 8.72
CA GLY A 127 6.16 -0.29 7.72
C GLY A 127 4.74 0.19 8.00
N LEU A 128 4.24 1.09 7.14
CA LEU A 128 2.89 1.64 7.21
C LEU A 128 1.86 0.68 6.60
N LEU A 129 1.74 -0.53 7.17
CA LEU A 129 0.76 -1.52 6.71
C LEU A 129 -0.66 -0.98 6.95
N THR A 130 -1.41 -0.77 5.88
CA THR A 130 -2.71 -0.11 5.95
C THR A 130 -3.82 -1.10 6.34
N LEU A 131 -4.98 -0.56 6.76
CA LEU A 131 -6.17 -1.32 7.08
C LEU A 131 -6.63 -2.19 5.90
N GLN A 132 -6.47 -1.72 4.66
CA GLN A 132 -6.75 -2.54 3.48
C GLN A 132 -5.90 -3.81 3.46
N HIS A 133 -4.59 -3.70 3.67
CA HIS A 133 -3.69 -4.87 3.70
C HIS A 133 -4.07 -5.84 4.82
N VAL A 134 -4.48 -5.32 5.99
CA VAL A 134 -4.99 -6.14 7.08
C VAL A 134 -6.23 -6.92 6.63
N LEU A 135 -7.23 -6.24 6.06
CA LEU A 135 -8.48 -6.85 5.62
C LEU A 135 -8.30 -7.85 4.49
N GLU A 136 -7.33 -7.64 3.59
CA GLU A 136 -6.97 -8.59 2.53
C GLU A 136 -6.60 -9.96 3.12
N LYS A 137 -5.99 -10.00 4.31
CA LYS A 137 -5.64 -11.25 5.01
C LYS A 137 -6.86 -12.03 5.52
N ALA A 138 -8.00 -11.37 5.68
CA ALA A 138 -9.29 -11.98 5.99
C ALA A 138 -10.18 -12.17 4.74
N GLY A 139 -9.59 -12.07 3.54
CA GLY A 139 -10.30 -12.22 2.26
C GLY A 139 -11.29 -11.09 1.99
N MET A 140 -11.06 -9.91 2.54
CA MET A 140 -11.91 -8.74 2.37
C MET A 140 -11.20 -7.67 1.54
N GLN A 141 -11.98 -6.92 0.76
CA GLN A 141 -11.45 -5.78 0.01
C GLN A 141 -12.22 -4.53 0.41
N LEU A 142 -11.48 -3.54 0.91
CA LEU A 142 -12.05 -2.25 1.29
C LEU A 142 -11.70 -1.21 0.24
N THR A 143 -12.71 -0.77 -0.50
CA THR A 143 -12.64 0.38 -1.39
C THR A 143 -13.48 1.50 -0.79
N ALA A 144 -13.15 2.76 -0.99
CA ALA A 144 -14.10 3.82 -0.68
C ALA A 144 -15.10 3.89 -1.86
N PRO A 145 -16.43 3.70 -1.68
CA PRO A 145 -17.23 3.58 -0.44
C PRO A 145 -17.83 2.17 -0.20
N CYS A 146 -17.10 1.10 -0.52
CA CYS A 146 -17.60 -0.28 -0.47
C CYS A 146 -16.63 -1.27 0.20
N LEU A 147 -17.16 -2.13 1.06
CA LEU A 147 -16.49 -3.33 1.54
C LEU A 147 -16.97 -4.54 0.71
N VAL A 148 -16.06 -5.38 0.25
CA VAL A 148 -16.37 -6.65 -0.41
C VAL A 148 -15.96 -7.80 0.50
N VAL A 149 -16.89 -8.72 0.75
CA VAL A 149 -16.72 -9.93 1.57
C VAL A 149 -17.39 -11.09 0.82
N ASP A 150 -16.67 -12.19 0.55
CA ASP A 150 -17.22 -13.38 -0.13
C ASP A 150 -17.96 -13.08 -1.46
N ALA A 151 -17.41 -12.16 -2.25
CA ALA A 151 -18.03 -11.63 -3.48
C ALA A 151 -19.34 -10.85 -3.29
N VAL A 152 -19.79 -10.64 -2.05
CA VAL A 152 -20.88 -9.72 -1.71
C VAL A 152 -20.30 -8.32 -1.48
N ARG A 153 -20.96 -7.31 -2.05
CA ARG A 153 -20.51 -5.92 -1.99
C ARG A 153 -21.45 -5.09 -1.11
N TYR A 154 -20.90 -4.56 -0.03
CA TYR A 154 -21.56 -3.69 0.94
C TYR A 154 -21.09 -2.25 0.69
N CYS A 155 -21.88 -1.48 -0.06
CA CYS A 155 -21.58 -0.10 -0.40
C CYS A 155 -22.45 0.86 0.38
N GLU A 156 -21.96 2.09 0.54
CA GLU A 156 -22.85 3.22 0.80
C GLU A 156 -23.86 3.39 -0.35
N ASP A 157 -25.14 3.53 0.01
CA ASP A 157 -26.24 3.77 -0.91
C ASP A 157 -27.27 4.73 -0.29
N ASP A 158 -28.47 4.84 -0.89
CA ASP A 158 -29.50 5.75 -0.38
C ASP A 158 -30.03 5.35 1.01
N GLY A 159 -30.01 4.06 1.34
CA GLY A 159 -30.55 3.51 2.59
C GLY A 159 -29.51 3.19 3.66
N THR A 160 -28.24 3.10 3.29
CA THR A 160 -27.16 2.62 4.15
C THR A 160 -25.92 3.52 4.08
N THR A 161 -25.11 3.48 5.14
CA THR A 161 -23.84 4.19 5.23
C THR A 161 -22.78 3.23 5.75
N LEU A 162 -21.72 3.06 4.96
CA LEU A 162 -20.53 2.35 5.40
C LEU A 162 -19.62 3.35 6.13
N GLN A 163 -19.37 3.09 7.42
CA GLN A 163 -18.53 3.93 8.26
C GLN A 163 -17.32 3.16 8.73
N ILE A 164 -16.20 3.87 8.85
CA ILE A 164 -15.00 3.38 9.50
C ILE A 164 -14.75 4.32 10.67
N LEU A 165 -14.80 3.77 11.87
CA LEU A 165 -14.59 4.48 13.12
C LEU A 165 -13.23 4.07 13.66
N VAL A 166 -12.44 5.06 14.07
CA VAL A 166 -11.18 4.89 14.79
C VAL A 166 -11.32 5.59 16.12
N ASN A 167 -11.25 4.83 17.21
CA ASN A 167 -11.44 5.31 18.57
C ASN A 167 -12.77 6.07 18.72
N GLY A 168 -13.82 5.57 18.07
CA GLY A 168 -15.17 6.15 18.06
C GLY A 168 -15.40 7.31 17.07
N ASN A 169 -14.35 7.82 16.43
CA ASN A 169 -14.45 8.92 15.47
C ASN A 169 -14.43 8.41 14.03
N GLN A 170 -15.33 8.91 13.19
CA GLN A 170 -15.33 8.56 11.77
C GLN A 170 -14.05 9.04 11.07
N THR A 171 -13.45 8.16 10.28
CA THR A 171 -12.30 8.46 9.42
C THR A 171 -12.67 8.38 7.95
N PHE A 172 -12.09 9.28 7.15
CA PHE A 172 -12.21 9.29 5.69
C PHE A 172 -10.94 8.77 5.01
N SER A 173 -9.98 8.21 5.77
CA SER A 173 -8.82 7.54 5.19
C SER A 173 -9.17 6.18 4.58
N TYR A 174 -10.35 5.63 4.89
CA TYR A 174 -10.82 4.32 4.45
C TYR A 174 -9.75 3.21 4.59
N GLY A 175 -9.53 2.42 3.53
CA GLY A 175 -8.50 1.38 3.49
C GLY A 175 -7.07 1.89 3.63
N ASN A 176 -6.82 3.20 3.46
CA ASN A 176 -5.50 3.81 3.62
C ASN A 176 -5.18 4.18 5.08
N TYR A 177 -6.11 3.96 6.02
CA TYR A 177 -5.80 4.14 7.43
C TYR A 177 -4.64 3.23 7.86
N VAL A 178 -3.69 3.74 8.63
CA VAL A 178 -2.58 2.95 9.20
C VAL A 178 -2.84 2.75 10.69
N PRO A 179 -3.11 1.53 11.16
CA PRO A 179 -3.35 1.25 12.57
C PRO A 179 -2.20 1.64 13.47
N LYS A 180 -2.53 2.11 14.67
CA LYS A 180 -1.58 2.44 15.75
C LYS A 180 -1.82 1.54 16.95
N GLU A 181 -0.80 1.45 17.80
CA GLU A 181 -0.86 0.69 19.04
C GLU A 181 -2.06 1.13 19.89
N GLY A 182 -2.90 0.18 20.28
CA GLY A 182 -4.08 0.40 21.11
C GLY A 182 -5.30 0.98 20.40
N ASP A 183 -5.26 1.19 19.07
CA ASP A 183 -6.44 1.68 18.35
C ASP A 183 -7.64 0.75 18.47
N ALA A 184 -8.84 1.34 18.43
CA ALA A 184 -10.10 0.63 18.27
C ALA A 184 -10.73 0.99 16.93
N VAL A 185 -10.61 0.09 15.96
CA VAL A 185 -11.14 0.24 14.61
C VAL A 185 -12.45 -0.54 14.48
N LYS A 186 -13.50 0.13 14.04
CA LYS A 186 -14.80 -0.49 13.72
C LYS A 186 -15.18 -0.14 12.29
N ILE A 187 -15.51 -1.14 11.48
CA ILE A 187 -16.12 -0.97 10.17
C ILE A 187 -17.57 -1.39 10.33
N GLU A 188 -18.51 -0.49 10.05
CA GLU A 188 -19.93 -0.78 10.22
C GLU A 188 -20.76 -0.32 9.03
N LEU A 189 -21.72 -1.15 8.61
CA LEU A 189 -22.77 -0.75 7.68
C LEU A 189 -24.04 -0.44 8.46
N LYS A 190 -24.40 0.84 8.55
CA LYS A 190 -25.61 1.31 9.24
C LYS A 190 -26.72 1.65 8.26
N ARG A 191 -27.98 1.45 8.65
CA ARG A 191 -29.12 2.03 7.91
C ARG A 191 -29.27 3.49 8.31
N LYS A 192 -29.56 4.38 7.34
CA LYS A 192 -29.73 5.82 7.61
C LYS A 192 -30.92 6.13 8.53
N THR A 193 -31.87 5.21 8.66
CA THR A 193 -32.96 5.31 9.63
C THR A 193 -32.50 5.26 11.08
N ASP A 194 -31.32 4.68 11.34
CA ASP A 194 -30.78 4.45 12.68
C ASP A 194 -29.90 5.63 13.15
N GLN A 195 -29.77 6.69 12.34
CA GLN A 195 -29.03 7.93 12.66
C GLN A 195 -29.91 9.06 13.21
N LYS A 196 -31.20 8.79 13.49
CA LYS A 196 -32.09 9.74 14.19
C LYS A 196 -32.03 9.50 15.70
N GLU A 197 -30.94 9.86 16.35
CA GLU A 197 -30.88 10.12 17.80
C GLU A 197 -29.93 11.28 18.11
#